data_AF-A0A3D5UVZ3-F1
#
_entry.id   AF-A0A3D5UVZ3-F1
#
_cell.length_a   1.000
_cell.length_b   1.000
_cell.length_c   1.000
_cell.angle_alpha   90.00
_cell.angle_beta   90.00
_cell.angle_gamma   90.00
#
_symmetry.space_group_name_H-M   'P 1'
#
loop_
_entity.id
_entity.type
_entity.pdbx_description
1 polymer ?
#
loop_
_entity_poly.entity_id
_entity_poly.type
_entity_poly.pdbx_seq_one_letter_code
_entity_poly.pdbx_strand_id
1 'polypeptide(L)' 'AMIFNAFGIRDPRARGFAMGVAAHGIGTARAFQEDEVSGTFSGVAMALNGIVTALILPLLWLAFS' A
#
# COMPACT_ATOMS: atom_id res chain seq x y z
N ALA A 1 -4.56 0.24 12.18
CA ALA A 1 -4.00 0.92 13.37
C ALA A 1 -3.01 0.13 14.25
N MET A 2 -3.37 -1.06 14.76
CA MET A 2 -2.67 -1.67 15.92
C MET A 2 -1.18 -1.94 15.69
N ILE A 3 -0.81 -2.43 14.51
CA ILE A 3 0.59 -2.74 14.17
C ILE A 3 1.45 -1.47 14.12
N PHE A 4 0.94 -0.39 13.51
CA PHE A 4 1.64 0.88 13.45
C PHE A 4 1.81 1.53 14.83
N ASN A 5 0.81 1.38 15.71
CA ASN A 5 0.91 1.86 17.08
C ASN A 5 1.98 1.09 17.87
N ALA A 6 2.10 -0.22 17.66
CA ALA A 6 3.15 -1.04 18.28
C ALA A 6 4.56 -0.61 17.84
N PHE A 7 4.72 -0.22 16.57
CA PHE A 7 5.98 0.33 16.04
C PHE A 7 6.15 1.84 16.25
N GLY A 8 5.22 2.51 16.95
CA GLY A 8 5.29 3.95 17.21
C GLY A 8 5.16 4.84 15.96
N ILE A 9 4.66 4.30 14.84
CA ILE A 9 4.48 5.04 13.58
C ILE A 9 3.21 5.88 13.71
N ARG A 10 3.41 7.20 13.83
CA ARG A 10 2.33 8.18 14.03
C ARG A 10 1.94 8.93 12.76
N ASP A 11 2.80 8.96 11.74
CA ASP A 11 2.51 9.68 10.50
C ASP A 11 1.42 8.94 9.69
N PRO A 12 0.24 9.55 9.49
CA PRO A 12 -0.85 8.94 8.73
C PRO A 12 -0.44 8.60 7.29
N ARG A 13 0.45 9.38 6.67
CA ARG A 13 0.93 9.14 5.31
C ARG A 13 1.70 7.83 5.23
N ALA A 14 2.63 7.63 6.15
CA ALA A 14 3.45 6.43 6.22
C ALA A 14 2.60 5.17 6.52
N ARG A 15 1.63 5.29 7.44
CA ARG A 15 0.70 4.21 7.78
C ARG A 15 -0.18 3.86 6.58
N GLY A 16 -0.75 4.88 5.94
CA GLY A 16 -1.55 4.75 4.73
C GLY A 16 -0.78 4.06 3.61
N PHE A 17 0.40 4.57 3.28
CA PHE A 17 1.25 4.00 2.24
C PHE A 17 1.58 2.53 2.52
N ALA A 18 2.00 2.21 3.75
CA ALA A 18 2.31 0.84 4.14
C ALA A 18 1.09 -0.09 4.06
N MET A 19 -0.10 0.37 4.46
CA MET A 19 -1.34 -0.41 4.26
C MET A 19 -1.64 -0.63 2.78
N GLY A 20 -1.46 0.38 1.94
CA GLY A 20 -1.72 0.28 0.51
C GLY A 20 -0.76 -0.63 -0.25
N VAL A 21 0.52 -0.70 0.18
CA VAL A 21 1.48 -1.67 -0.39
C VAL A 21 1.15 -3.09 0.06
N ALA A 22 0.80 -3.28 1.33
CA ALA A 22 0.63 -4.60 1.93
C ALA A 22 -0.78 -5.21 1.75
N ALA A 23 -1.79 -4.41 1.42
CA ALA A 23 -3.19 -4.84 1.42
C ALA A 23 -3.88 -4.74 0.05
N HIS A 24 -5.07 -5.36 -0.03
CA HIS A 24 -6.01 -5.19 -1.15
C HIS A 24 -6.84 -3.90 -0.98
N GLY A 25 -7.70 -3.59 -1.97
CA GLY A 25 -8.60 -2.43 -1.91
C GLY A 25 -9.45 -2.32 -0.64
N ILE A 26 -9.77 -3.45 0.01
CA ILE A 26 -10.43 -3.49 1.33
C ILE A 26 -9.58 -2.80 2.41
N GLY A 27 -8.25 -2.99 2.38
CA GLY A 27 -7.32 -2.32 3.29
C GLY A 27 -7.28 -0.81 3.07
N THR A 28 -7.33 -0.36 1.81
CA THR A 28 -7.46 1.06 1.47
C THR A 28 -8.79 1.64 1.95
N ALA A 29 -9.89 0.91 1.81
CA ALA A 29 -11.18 1.34 2.37
C ALA A 29 -11.13 1.46 3.91
N ARG A 30 -10.43 0.54 4.59
CA ARG A 30 -10.20 0.60 6.03
C ARG A 30 -9.28 1.77 6.42
N ALA A 31 -8.29 2.10 5.59
CA ALA A 31 -7.42 3.26 5.79
C ALA A 31 -8.24 4.55 5.83
N PHE A 32 -9.18 4.74 4.89
CA PHE A 32 -10.10 5.88 4.87
C PHE A 32 -11.04 5.94 6.10
N GLN A 33 -11.39 4.80 6.69
CA GLN A 33 -12.16 4.76 7.94
C GLN A 33 -11.34 5.18 9.17
N GLU A 34 -10.02 4.99 9.15
CA GLU A 34 -9.14 5.44 10.24
C GLU A 34 -8.75 6.92 10.09
N ASP A 35 -8.41 7.36 8.88
CA ASP A 35 -7.98 8.73 8.60
C ASP A 35 -7.94 8.99 7.07
N GLU A 36 -8.35 10.19 6.66
CA GLU A 36 -8.47 10.54 5.24
C GLU A 36 -7.11 10.53 4.53
N VAL A 37 -6.06 11.08 5.18
CA VAL A 37 -4.71 11.14 4.62
C VAL A 37 -4.13 9.73 4.47
N SER A 38 -4.33 8.87 5.45
CA SER A 38 -3.95 7.47 5.41
C SER A 38 -4.64 6.74 4.25
N GLY A 39 -5.93 7.00 4.03
CA GLY A 39 -6.68 6.51 2.89
C GLY A 39 -6.09 6.94 1.54
N THR A 40 -5.81 8.22 1.37
CA THR A 40 -5.22 8.76 0.14
C THR A 40 -3.87 8.11 -0.18
N PHE A 41 -2.97 8.05 0.81
CA PHE A 41 -1.65 7.43 0.62
C PHE A 41 -1.72 5.92 0.39
N SER A 42 -2.70 5.23 1.00
CA SER A 42 -2.98 3.81 0.74
C SER A 42 -3.42 3.58 -0.71
N GLY A 43 -4.29 4.44 -1.26
CA GLY A 43 -4.70 4.37 -2.65
C GLY A 43 -3.54 4.55 -3.63
N VAL A 44 -2.68 5.56 -3.38
CA VAL A 44 -1.49 5.82 -4.19
C VAL A 44 -0.52 4.64 -4.16
N ALA A 45 -0.24 4.10 -2.97
CA ALA A 45 0.62 2.94 -2.80
C ALA A 45 0.11 1.71 -3.58
N MET A 46 -1.20 1.44 -3.51
CA MET A 46 -1.82 0.33 -4.23
C MET A 46 -1.67 0.47 -5.75
N ALA A 47 -1.92 1.68 -6.28
CA ALA A 47 -1.76 1.95 -7.70
C ALA A 47 -0.30 1.77 -8.17
N LEU A 48 0.65 2.32 -7.41
CA LEU A 48 2.08 2.15 -7.69
C LEU A 48 2.50 0.67 -7.64
N ASN A 49 2.04 -0.07 -6.64
CA ASN A 49 2.33 -1.50 -6.54
C ASN A 49 1.80 -2.28 -7.77
N GLY A 50 0.60 -1.95 -8.25
CA GLY A 50 0.04 -2.51 -9.48
C GLY A 50 0.89 -2.21 -10.71
N ILE A 51 1.32 -0.95 -10.87
CA ILE A 51 2.21 -0.53 -11.98
C ILE A 51 3.53 -1.30 -11.93
N VAL A 52 4.17 -1.33 -10.76
CA VAL A 52 5.45 -2.02 -10.57
C VAL A 52 5.30 -3.51 -10.88
N THR A 53 4.25 -4.14 -10.37
CA THR A 53 3.98 -5.57 -10.63
C THR A 53 3.74 -5.83 -12.12
N ALA A 54 2.96 -4.98 -12.80
CA ALA A 54 2.67 -5.11 -14.22
C ALA A 54 3.91 -4.96 -15.12
N LEU A 55 4.90 -4.17 -14.69
CA LEU A 55 6.17 -4.02 -15.40
C LEU A 55 7.14 -5.17 -15.07
N ILE A 56 7.23 -5.57 -13.81
CA ILE A 56 8.18 -6.59 -13.34
C ILE A 56 7.80 -7.98 -13.83
N LEU A 57 6.52 -8.36 -13.83
CA LEU A 57 6.09 -9.70 -14.26
C LEU A 57 6.60 -10.11 -15.65
N PRO A 58 6.40 -9.32 -16.72
CA PRO A 58 6.88 -9.69 -18.06
C PRO A 58 8.41 -9.68 -18.16
N LEU A 59 9.09 -8.77 -17.44
CA LEU A 59 10.56 -8.75 -17.37
C LEU A 59 11.11 -10.02 -16.72
N LEU A 60 10.51 -10.47 -15.62
CA LEU A 60 10.87 -11.73 -14.98
C LEU A 60 10.55 -12.90 -15.91
N TRP A 61 9.40 -12.91 -16.56
CA TRP A 61 9.06 -13.96 -17.52
C TRP A 61 10.13 -14.09 -18.62
N LEU A 62 10.54 -12.98 -19.22
CA LEU A 62 11.59 -12.95 -20.25
C LEU A 62 12.98 -13.37 -19.73
N ALA A 63 13.31 -13.08 -18.46
CA ALA A 63 14.61 -13.41 -17.89
C ALA A 63 14.78 -14.91 -17.57
N PHE A 64 13.66 -15.62 -17.36
CA PHE A 64 13.64 -17.03 -16.95
C PHE A 64 13.01 -17.98 -17.98
N SER A 65 12.56 -17.46 -19.14
CA SER A 65 12.09 -18.24 -20.30
C SER A 65 13.22 -18.52 -21.29
#